data_AF-A0A5C7LIS9-F1
#
_entry.id   AF-A0A5C7LIS9-F1
#
_cell.length_a   1.000
_cell.length_b   1.000
_cell.length_c   1.000
_cell.angle_alpha   90.00
_cell.angle_beta   90.00
_cell.angle_gamma   90.00
#
_symmetry.space_group_name_H-M   'P 1'
#
loop_
_entity.id
_entity.type
_entity.pdbx_description
1 polymer ?
#
loop_
_entity_poly.entity_id
_entity_poly.type
_entity_poly.pdbx_seq_one_letter_code
_entity_poly.pdbx_strand_id
1 'polypeptide(L)'
;MKTISGTLVATTPTVILTGRFVIRQVTLTATAAATLDVYDSANTSKTQSNAAYNNKTRTDPYTRTRAAIADILGNANDFTYTGIGDAANVVPLNASYPKPKQDSLSIPAAGQQIADNRLSLTQGLMLEASAAATYTITYEPLL
;
A
#
# COMPACT_ATOMS: atom_id res chain seq x y z
N MET A 1 13.35 -2.48 -21.78
CA MET A 1 12.31 -1.49 -21.44
C MET A 1 11.12 -1.69 -22.36
N LYS A 2 9.89 -1.64 -21.84
CA LYS A 2 8.62 -1.82 -22.56
C LYS A 2 7.68 -0.67 -22.22
N THR A 3 6.74 -0.39 -23.11
CA THR A 3 5.70 0.64 -22.90
C THR A 3 4.33 0.06 -23.17
N ILE A 4 3.36 0.40 -22.34
CA ILE A 4 1.95 0.05 -22.51
C ILE A 4 1.08 1.29 -22.27
N SER A 5 0.03 1.42 -23.06
CA SER A 5 -0.94 2.51 -22.92
C SER A 5 -2.35 1.96 -22.92
N GLY A 6 -3.28 2.69 -22.32
CA GLY A 6 -4.67 2.27 -22.24
C GLY A 6 -5.58 3.33 -21.64
N THR A 7 -6.81 2.94 -21.39
CA THR A 7 -7.83 3.78 -20.75
C THR A 7 -8.20 3.21 -19.39
N LEU A 8 -8.56 4.10 -18.47
CA LEU A 8 -9.10 3.77 -17.16
C LEU A 8 -10.53 4.28 -17.07
N VAL A 9 -11.41 3.42 -16.56
CA VAL A 9 -12.76 3.81 -16.16
C VAL A 9 -12.68 4.39 -14.74
N ALA A 10 -13.44 5.46 -14.49
CA ALA A 10 -13.46 6.11 -13.19
C ALA A 10 -13.75 5.13 -12.05
N THR A 11 -13.00 5.23 -10.96
CA THR A 11 -13.16 4.45 -9.71
C THR A 11 -13.16 2.93 -9.91
N THR A 12 -12.55 2.45 -11.01
CA THR A 12 -12.50 1.04 -11.36
C THR A 12 -11.05 0.55 -11.28
N PRO A 13 -10.69 -0.25 -10.25
CA PRO A 13 -9.36 -0.85 -10.15
C PRO A 13 -9.08 -1.76 -11.35
N THR A 14 -7.95 -1.53 -12.01
CA THR A 14 -7.55 -2.27 -13.22
C THR A 14 -6.14 -2.80 -13.05
N VAL A 15 -5.96 -4.11 -13.24
CA VAL A 15 -4.63 -4.73 -13.29
C VAL A 15 -4.05 -4.52 -14.67
N ILE A 16 -2.91 -3.85 -14.74
CA ILE A 16 -2.23 -3.53 -16.00
C ILE A 16 -1.13 -4.54 -16.30
N LEU A 17 -0.39 -4.95 -15.27
CA LEU A 17 0.73 -5.89 -15.39
C LEU A 17 0.68 -6.90 -14.24
N THR A 18 1.05 -8.14 -14.51
CA THR A 18 1.15 -9.23 -13.52
C THR A 18 2.57 -9.76 -13.46
N GLY A 19 3.17 -9.86 -12.27
CA GLY A 19 4.57 -10.26 -12.08
C GLY A 19 5.44 -9.15 -11.48
N ARG A 20 6.76 -9.28 -11.62
CA ARG A 20 7.75 -8.38 -11.00
C ARG A 20 8.27 -7.38 -12.03
N PHE A 21 8.26 -6.09 -11.68
CA PHE A 21 8.63 -5.02 -12.60
C PHE A 21 9.30 -3.85 -11.90
N VAL A 22 10.14 -3.14 -12.63
CA VAL A 22 10.53 -1.76 -12.30
C VAL A 22 9.74 -0.82 -13.19
N ILE A 23 8.91 0.02 -12.59
CA ILE A 23 8.24 1.12 -13.28
C ILE A 23 9.20 2.29 -13.35
N ARG A 24 9.40 2.80 -14.57
CA ARG A 24 10.30 3.92 -14.86
C ARG A 24 9.57 5.24 -14.96
N GLN A 25 8.32 5.19 -15.42
CA GLN A 25 7.44 6.33 -15.56
C GLN A 25 5.99 5.86 -15.72
N VAL A 26 5.07 6.58 -15.09
CA VAL A 26 3.63 6.52 -15.32
C VAL A 26 3.16 7.89 -15.76
N THR A 27 2.57 7.94 -16.94
CA THR A 27 1.94 9.11 -17.50
C THR A 27 0.44 8.98 -17.37
N LEU A 28 -0.24 10.00 -16.85
CA LEU A 28 -1.69 10.11 -16.76
C LEU A 28 -2.16 11.33 -17.56
N THR A 29 -3.24 11.17 -18.30
CA THR A 29 -3.94 12.26 -19.00
C THR A 29 -5.43 12.14 -18.75
N ALA A 30 -6.07 13.23 -18.31
CA ALA A 30 -7.49 13.25 -18.00
C ALA A 30 -8.16 14.55 -18.49
N THR A 31 -9.43 14.47 -18.85
CA THR A 31 -10.24 15.63 -19.27
C THR A 31 -10.95 16.32 -18.09
N ALA A 32 -10.62 15.92 -16.86
CA ALA A 32 -11.08 16.50 -15.61
C ALA A 32 -9.95 16.38 -14.58
N ALA A 33 -10.10 17.03 -13.42
CA ALA A 33 -9.22 16.76 -12.29
C ALA A 33 -9.28 15.27 -11.92
N ALA A 34 -8.12 14.65 -11.75
CA ALA A 34 -8.03 13.20 -11.56
C ALA A 34 -6.84 12.86 -10.66
N THR A 35 -7.02 11.84 -9.83
CA THR A 35 -5.97 11.21 -9.05
C THR A 35 -5.84 9.77 -9.54
N LEU A 36 -4.61 9.31 -9.75
CA LEU A 36 -4.27 7.95 -10.09
C LEU A 36 -3.52 7.32 -8.92
N ASP A 37 -4.16 6.35 -8.29
CA ASP A 37 -3.56 5.56 -7.22
C ASP A 37 -2.86 4.33 -7.81
N VAL A 38 -1.64 4.07 -7.33
CA VAL A 38 -0.80 2.95 -7.76
C VAL A 38 -0.69 1.93 -6.64
N TYR A 39 -0.88 0.64 -6.97
CA TYR A 39 -0.80 -0.46 -6.01
C TYR A 39 0.09 -1.59 -6.55
N ASP A 40 0.84 -2.22 -5.65
CA ASP A 40 1.52 -3.50 -5.91
C ASP A 40 0.53 -4.64 -5.73
N SER A 41 -0.05 -5.13 -6.84
CA SER A 41 -1.11 -6.12 -6.80
C SER A 41 -1.21 -6.89 -8.12
N ALA A 42 -1.40 -8.20 -8.01
CA ALA A 42 -1.71 -9.08 -9.14
C ALA A 42 -3.23 -9.21 -9.42
N ASN A 43 -4.07 -8.60 -8.60
CA ASN A 43 -5.54 -8.64 -8.72
C ASN A 43 -6.16 -7.25 -8.44
N THR A 44 -7.46 -7.12 -8.68
CA THR A 44 -8.21 -5.87 -8.49
C THR A 44 -8.65 -5.61 -7.04
N SER A 45 -8.23 -6.44 -6.08
CA SER A 45 -8.60 -6.26 -4.67
C SER A 45 -7.84 -5.09 -4.05
N LYS A 46 -8.62 -4.15 -3.49
CA LYS A 46 -8.12 -3.05 -2.66
C LYS A 46 -7.98 -3.43 -1.20
N THR A 47 -8.19 -4.69 -0.87
CA THR A 47 -7.98 -5.20 0.47
C THR A 47 -6.96 -6.33 0.50
N GLN A 48 -6.31 -6.47 1.65
CA GLN A 48 -5.39 -7.54 1.98
C GLN A 48 -5.80 -8.19 3.30
N SER A 49 -5.50 -9.47 3.44
CA SER A 49 -5.62 -10.22 4.69
C SER A 49 -4.26 -10.33 5.35
N ASN A 50 -4.18 -10.06 6.66
CA ASN A 50 -3.01 -10.41 7.45
C ASN A 50 -3.14 -11.83 8.02
N ALA A 51 -2.01 -12.49 8.25
CA ALA A 51 -1.97 -13.66 9.11
C ALA A 51 -2.45 -13.28 10.51
N ALA A 52 -3.11 -14.19 11.22
CA ALA A 52 -3.52 -13.94 12.60
C ALA A 52 -2.28 -13.70 13.47
N TYR A 53 -2.32 -12.66 14.29
CA TYR A 53 -1.30 -12.40 15.30
C TYR A 53 -1.95 -11.89 16.58
N ASN A 54 -1.33 -12.24 17.70
CA ASN A 54 -1.71 -11.75 19.02
C ASN A 54 -0.83 -10.54 19.35
N ASN A 55 -1.43 -9.41 19.73
CA ASN A 55 -0.68 -8.31 20.32
C ASN A 55 -1.20 -8.01 21.73
N LYS A 56 -0.32 -7.42 22.55
CA LYS A 56 -0.69 -6.85 23.84
C LYS A 56 -0.54 -5.34 23.72
N THR A 57 -1.59 -4.59 24.02
CA THR A 57 -1.54 -3.13 24.10
C THR A 57 -1.71 -2.72 25.55
N ARG A 58 -0.87 -1.79 26.01
CA ARG A 58 -0.95 -1.20 27.35
C ARG A 58 -1.32 0.28 27.21
N THR A 59 -2.42 0.69 27.82
CA THR A 59 -2.81 2.11 27.90
C THR A 59 -2.35 2.65 29.24
N ASP A 60 -1.20 3.35 29.27
CA ASP A 60 -0.67 3.96 30.49
C ASP A 60 -0.98 5.47 30.53
N PRO A 61 -1.72 5.97 31.54
CA PRO A 61 -1.97 7.40 31.71
C PRO A 61 -0.83 8.16 32.41
N TYR A 62 0.32 7.55 32.71
CA TYR A 62 1.40 8.21 33.45
C TYR A 62 2.77 8.16 32.75
N THR A 63 3.33 9.36 32.57
CA THR A 63 4.71 9.65 32.14
C THR A 63 5.75 9.12 33.13
N ARG A 64 6.46 8.01 32.82
CA ARG A 64 7.84 7.76 33.29
C ARG A 64 8.70 6.93 32.32
N THR A 65 9.93 7.39 32.17
CA THR A 65 10.98 6.98 31.22
C THR A 65 11.81 5.79 31.73
N ARG A 66 11.96 4.70 30.94
CA ARG A 66 13.25 4.06 30.56
C ARG A 66 13.04 2.83 29.67
N ALA A 67 14.01 2.63 28.78
CA ALA A 67 14.06 1.62 27.73
C ALA A 67 14.37 0.21 28.26
N ALA A 68 13.66 -0.79 27.73
CA ALA A 68 14.14 -2.15 27.61
C ALA A 68 13.67 -2.68 26.24
N ILE A 69 14.62 -3.11 25.41
CA ILE A 69 14.36 -3.81 24.14
C ILE A 69 14.26 -5.29 24.47
N ALA A 70 13.15 -5.94 24.10
CA ALA A 70 13.06 -7.39 24.11
C ALA A 70 13.95 -7.95 23.00
N ASP A 71 14.90 -8.80 23.35
CA ASP A 71 15.75 -9.49 22.38
C ASP A 71 14.95 -10.56 21.61
N ILE A 72 15.33 -10.76 20.34
CA ILE A 72 14.75 -11.64 19.33
C ILE A 72 14.67 -13.11 19.76
N LEU A 73 15.39 -13.50 20.82
CA LEU A 73 15.51 -14.88 21.30
C LEU A 73 14.56 -15.26 22.45
N GLY A 74 13.68 -14.36 22.89
CA GLY A 74 12.56 -14.73 23.77
C GLY A 74 12.92 -15.12 25.20
N ASN A 75 14.09 -14.71 25.73
CA ASN A 75 14.37 -14.85 27.15
C ASN A 75 13.55 -13.82 27.97
N ALA A 76 12.94 -14.29 29.06
CA ALA A 76 12.17 -13.45 29.97
C ALA A 76 13.10 -12.45 30.67
N ASN A 77 13.05 -11.19 30.28
CA ASN A 77 13.49 -10.11 31.14
C ASN A 77 12.40 -9.89 32.18
N ASP A 78 12.72 -10.23 33.42
CA ASP A 78 11.88 -10.05 34.61
C ASP A 78 11.41 -8.59 34.72
N PHE A 79 10.16 -8.35 34.36
CA PHE A 79 9.39 -7.22 34.86
C PHE A 79 8.01 -7.70 35.26
N THR A 80 7.82 -7.91 36.57
CA THR A 80 6.50 -8.11 37.17
C THR A 80 5.75 -6.79 37.13
N TYR A 81 5.06 -6.52 36.03
CA TYR A 81 4.10 -5.42 35.94
C TYR A 81 2.80 -5.86 36.63
N THR A 82 2.56 -5.40 37.85
CA THR A 82 1.28 -5.56 38.54
C THR A 82 0.37 -4.38 38.23
N GLY A 83 -0.23 -4.38 37.04
CA GLY A 83 -1.19 -3.35 36.62
C GLY A 83 -2.29 -3.95 35.75
N ILE A 84 -3.55 -3.75 36.17
CA ILE A 84 -4.76 -4.06 35.39
C ILE A 84 -4.78 -3.12 34.18
N GLY A 85 -4.17 -3.51 33.07
CA GLY A 85 -4.08 -2.63 31.89
C GLY A 85 -3.60 -3.28 30.59
N ASP A 86 -3.18 -4.54 30.62
CA ASP A 86 -2.80 -5.27 29.42
C ASP A 86 -4.07 -5.83 28.74
N ALA A 87 -4.49 -5.22 27.63
CA ALA A 87 -5.50 -5.80 26.76
C ALA A 87 -4.82 -6.75 25.76
N ALA A 88 -5.15 -8.03 25.85
CA ALA A 88 -4.80 -9.00 24.81
C ALA A 88 -5.80 -8.82 23.66
N ASN A 89 -5.32 -8.35 22.51
CA ASN A 89 -6.15 -8.29 21.31
C ASN A 89 -5.76 -9.44 20.38
N VAL A 90 -6.76 -10.21 19.98
CA VAL A 90 -6.64 -11.17 18.89
C VAL A 90 -7.05 -10.44 17.62
N VAL A 91 -6.11 -10.28 16.69
CA VAL A 91 -6.45 -9.87 15.33
C VAL A 91 -6.87 -11.13 14.57
N PRO A 92 -8.15 -11.27 14.19
CA PRO A 92 -8.62 -12.50 13.56
C PRO A 92 -7.97 -12.72 12.20
N LEU A 93 -7.72 -13.99 11.88
CA LEU A 93 -7.31 -14.44 10.55
C LEU A 93 -8.33 -13.93 9.52
N ASN A 94 -7.87 -13.40 8.39
CA ASN A 94 -8.70 -12.84 7.31
C ASN A 94 -9.47 -11.55 7.66
N ALA A 95 -9.07 -10.81 8.69
CA ALA A 95 -9.49 -9.41 8.78
C ALA A 95 -9.07 -8.66 7.50
N SER A 96 -10.04 -7.99 6.87
CA SER A 96 -9.88 -7.29 5.60
C SER A 96 -9.35 -5.87 5.87
N TYR A 97 -8.12 -5.60 5.47
CA TYR A 97 -7.48 -4.29 5.62
C TYR A 97 -7.35 -3.61 4.27
N PRO A 98 -7.46 -2.27 4.18
CA PRO A 98 -7.11 -1.55 2.96
C PRO A 98 -5.65 -1.83 2.58
N LYS A 99 -5.44 -2.18 1.32
CA LYS A 99 -4.10 -2.34 0.75
C LYS A 99 -3.43 -0.95 0.70
N PRO A 100 -2.17 -0.81 1.12
CA PRO A 100 -1.47 0.46 1.02
C PRO A 100 -1.28 0.84 -0.46
N LYS A 101 -1.54 2.11 -0.75
CA LYS A 101 -1.14 2.73 -2.02
C LYS A 101 0.38 2.84 -2.01
N GLN A 102 1.02 2.41 -3.09
CA GLN A 102 2.46 2.60 -3.29
C GLN A 102 2.76 4.04 -3.65
N ASP A 103 1.88 4.65 -4.44
CA ASP A 103 2.03 6.03 -4.89
C ASP A 103 0.68 6.62 -5.32
N SER A 104 0.63 7.94 -5.51
CA SER A 104 -0.54 8.65 -6.03
C SER A 104 -0.14 9.86 -6.87
N LEU A 105 -0.60 9.90 -8.12
CA LEU A 105 -0.37 10.99 -9.06
C LEU A 105 -1.64 11.83 -9.17
N SER A 106 -1.54 13.14 -9.09
CA SER A 106 -2.72 14.03 -9.18
C SER A 106 -2.57 15.07 -10.27
N ILE A 107 -3.65 15.23 -11.04
CA ILE A 107 -3.83 16.27 -12.04
C ILE A 107 -4.91 17.24 -11.51
N PRO A 108 -4.57 18.51 -11.24
CA PRO A 108 -5.49 19.45 -10.60
C PRO A 108 -6.59 20.01 -11.54
N ALA A 109 -6.43 19.92 -12.86
CA ALA A 109 -7.41 20.44 -13.81
C ALA A 109 -7.45 19.64 -15.13
N ALA A 110 -8.55 19.80 -15.87
CA ALA A 110 -8.76 19.18 -17.18
C ALA A 110 -7.65 19.49 -18.19
N GLY A 111 -7.30 18.52 -19.04
CA GLY A 111 -6.40 18.73 -20.18
C GLY A 111 -4.92 18.78 -19.82
N GLN A 112 -4.59 18.53 -18.56
CA GLN A 112 -3.21 18.42 -18.10
C GLN A 112 -2.71 16.98 -18.20
N GLN A 113 -1.40 16.85 -18.26
CA GLN A 113 -0.69 15.58 -18.24
C GLN A 113 0.34 15.63 -17.12
N ILE A 114 0.43 14.55 -16.35
CA ILE A 114 1.52 14.33 -15.40
C ILE A 114 2.27 13.07 -15.81
N ALA A 115 3.60 13.07 -15.65
CA ALA A 115 4.45 11.95 -15.97
C ALA A 115 5.50 11.77 -14.87
N ASP A 116 5.27 10.83 -13.97
CA ASP A 116 6.11 10.61 -12.80
C ASP A 116 5.96 9.15 -12.31
N ASN A 117 6.59 8.79 -11.20
CA ASN A 117 6.71 7.46 -10.57
C ASN A 117 7.89 6.62 -11.06
N ARG A 118 8.80 6.35 -10.12
CA ARG A 118 9.86 5.34 -10.20
C ARG A 118 9.75 4.40 -9.02
N LEU A 119 9.25 3.19 -9.27
CA LEU A 119 8.92 2.25 -8.21
C LEU A 119 9.15 0.82 -8.66
N SER A 120 9.46 -0.06 -7.70
CA SER A 120 9.64 -1.50 -7.94
C SER A 120 8.45 -2.25 -7.36
N LEU A 121 7.86 -3.12 -8.18
CA LEU A 121 6.67 -3.89 -7.85
C LEU A 121 7.00 -5.38 -7.84
N THR A 122 6.42 -6.10 -6.88
CA THR A 122 6.74 -7.50 -6.61
C THR A 122 5.63 -8.47 -7.02
N GLN A 123 4.38 -7.98 -7.09
CA GLN A 123 3.20 -8.80 -7.43
C GLN A 123 2.62 -8.40 -8.78
N GLY A 124 2.54 -7.09 -9.06
CA GLY A 124 1.98 -6.57 -10.29
C GLY A 124 1.67 -5.08 -10.17
N LEU A 125 1.17 -4.50 -11.25
CA LEU A 125 0.73 -3.11 -11.29
C LEU A 125 -0.79 -3.05 -11.39
N MET A 126 -1.43 -2.55 -10.34
CA MET A 126 -2.84 -2.17 -10.36
C MET A 126 -2.97 -0.66 -10.25
N LEU A 127 -3.84 -0.10 -11.09
CA LEU A 127 -4.14 1.32 -11.14
C LEU A 127 -5.62 1.56 -10.87
N GLU A 128 -5.93 2.66 -10.19
CA GLU A 128 -7.29 3.18 -10.06
C GLU A 128 -7.26 4.70 -10.22
N ALA A 129 -8.04 5.22 -11.17
CA ALA A 129 -8.19 6.66 -11.36
C ALA A 129 -9.51 7.15 -10.76
N SER A 130 -9.53 8.33 -10.14
CA SER A 130 -10.76 8.93 -9.60
C SER A 130 -11.73 9.43 -10.68
N ALA A 131 -11.23 9.64 -11.90
CA ALA A 131 -12.02 10.00 -13.08
C ALA A 131 -11.54 9.19 -14.29
N ALA A 132 -12.32 9.21 -15.38
CA ALA A 132 -11.91 8.58 -16.63
C ALA A 132 -10.63 9.23 -17.16
N ALA A 133 -9.65 8.42 -17.52
CA ALA A 133 -8.33 8.88 -17.89
C ALA A 133 -7.66 7.92 -18.87
N THR A 134 -6.60 8.38 -19.53
CA THR A 134 -5.67 7.53 -20.28
C THR A 134 -4.34 7.47 -19.56
N TYR A 135 -3.66 6.33 -19.69
CA TYR A 135 -2.35 6.14 -19.09
C TYR A 135 -1.33 5.67 -20.13
N THR A 136 -0.06 5.94 -19.85
CA THR A 136 1.09 5.30 -20.51
C THR A 136 2.12 4.93 -19.46
N ILE A 137 2.55 3.67 -19.43
CA ILE A 137 3.52 3.17 -18.45
C ILE A 137 4.75 2.68 -19.20
N THR A 138 5.92 3.12 -18.75
CA THR A 138 7.21 2.60 -19.20
C THR A 138 7.83 1.78 -18.08
N TYR A 139 8.21 0.54 -18.39
CA TYR A 139 8.63 -0.44 -17.37
C TYR A 139 9.69 -1.44 -17.87
N GLU A 140 10.31 -2.13 -16.92
CA GLU A 140 11.27 -3.22 -17.15
C GLU A 140 10.83 -4.46 -16.36
N PRO A 141 10.59 -5.61 -17.00
CA PRO A 141 10.36 -6.87 -16.31
C PRO A 141 11.58 -7.30 -15.50
N LEU A 142 11.35 -7.74 -14.27
CA LEU A 142 12.35 -8.41 -13.44
C LEU A 142 12.07 -9.92 -13.55
N LEU A 143 13.01 -10.65 -14.14
CA LEU A 143 12.97 -12.12 -14.26
C LEU A 143 13.16 -12.79 -12.89
#